data_AF-A0A2V8ESV0-F1
#
_entry.id   AF-A0A2V8ESV0-F1
#
_cell.length_a   1.000
_cell.length_b   1.000
_cell.length_c   1.000
_cell.angle_alpha   90.00
_cell.angle_beta   90.00
_cell.angle_gamma   90.00
#
_symmetry.space_group_name_H-M   'P 1'
#
loop_
_entity.id
_entity.type
_entity.pdbx_description
1 polymer ?
#
loop_
_entity_poly.entity_id
_entity_poly.type
_entity_poly.pdbx_seq_one_letter_code
_entity_poly.pdbx_strand_id
1 'polypeptide(L)'
;MRLPQLDGLRVVAVLAVLVQHSFGFFGFNGDHWTNLTLPLPGPAGVRLFFVLSGFLITDILLRARNESARLEVTRWSVVKAFYARRMLRIFPLYYLALAVAAVASFPGFRSHWIWYVTYFSNALFVRLDGWDRATGHLWSLSVEEQFYLLWPLL
;
A
#
# COMPACT_ATOMS: atom_id res chain seq x y z
N MET A 1 -13.05 -7.08 15.33
CA MET A 1 -14.35 -6.68 14.76
C MET A 1 -14.06 -6.23 13.34
N ARG A 2 -14.67 -6.81 12.30
CA ARG A 2 -14.63 -6.14 10.99
C ARG A 2 -15.50 -4.90 11.14
N LEU A 3 -14.98 -3.73 10.83
CA LEU A 3 -15.71 -2.47 10.85
C LEU A 3 -16.01 -2.12 9.39
N PRO A 4 -17.13 -2.59 8.82
CA PRO A 4 -17.40 -2.45 7.39
C PRO A 4 -17.41 -0.99 6.93
N GLN A 5 -17.73 -0.07 7.85
CA GLN A 5 -17.72 1.37 7.61
C GLN A 5 -16.29 1.88 7.30
N LEU A 6 -15.28 1.39 8.03
CA LEU A 6 -13.88 1.76 7.80
C LEU A 6 -13.34 1.11 6.52
N ASP A 7 -13.76 -0.12 6.24
CA ASP A 7 -13.43 -0.79 4.98
C ASP A 7 -14.04 -0.05 3.78
N GLY A 8 -15.30 0.44 3.89
CA GLY A 8 -15.94 1.28 2.88
C GLY A 8 -15.20 2.60 2.65
N LEU A 9 -14.79 3.28 3.72
CA LEU A 9 -14.01 4.52 3.61
C LEU A 9 -12.63 4.28 2.98
N ARG A 10 -12.01 3.13 3.26
CA ARG A 10 -10.76 2.72 2.61
C ARG A 10 -10.96 2.49 1.11
N VAL A 11 -12.06 1.87 0.70
CA VAL A 11 -12.40 1.70 -0.71
C VAL A 11 -12.55 3.05 -1.40
N VAL A 12 -13.27 4.00 -0.80
CA VAL A 12 -13.39 5.38 -1.33
C VAL A 12 -12.01 6.03 -1.47
N ALA A 13 -11.15 5.90 -0.46
CA ALA A 13 -9.79 6.44 -0.49
C ALA A 13 -8.95 5.84 -1.63
N VAL A 14 -8.98 4.52 -1.82
CA VAL A 14 -8.26 3.84 -2.91
C VAL A 14 -8.81 4.22 -4.27
N LEU A 15 -10.14 4.30 -4.43
CA LEU A 15 -10.76 4.69 -5.70
C LEU A 15 -10.36 6.10 -6.11
N ALA A 16 -10.33 7.06 -5.17
CA ALA A 16 -9.84 8.40 -5.43
C ALA A 16 -8.40 8.40 -5.96
N VAL A 17 -7.53 7.56 -5.39
CA VAL A 17 -6.13 7.40 -5.83
C VAL A 17 -6.05 6.78 -7.21
N LEU A 18 -6.85 5.74 -7.49
CA LEU A 18 -6.87 5.05 -8.79
C LEU A 18 -7.35 5.97 -9.90
N VAL A 19 -8.42 6.74 -9.66
CA VAL A 19 -8.93 7.72 -10.61
C VAL A 19 -7.84 8.74 -10.97
N GLN A 20 -7.15 9.29 -9.98
CA GLN A 20 -6.06 10.23 -10.24
C GLN A 20 -4.89 9.61 -11.02
N HIS A 21 -4.46 8.39 -10.68
CA HIS A 21 -3.41 7.71 -11.44
C HIS A 21 -3.83 7.41 -12.87
N SER A 22 -5.11 7.09 -13.09
CA SER A 22 -5.66 6.82 -14.42
C SER A 22 -5.61 8.06 -15.31
N PHE A 23 -5.93 9.25 -14.76
CA PHE A 23 -5.79 10.51 -15.50
C PHE A 23 -4.34 10.76 -15.95
N GLY A 24 -3.37 10.56 -15.05
CA GLY A 24 -1.96 10.72 -15.38
C GLY A 24 -1.44 9.68 -16.39
N PHE A 25 -1.95 8.44 -16.34
CA PHE A 25 -1.58 7.35 -17.24
C PHE A 25 -2.10 7.56 -18.67
N PHE A 26 -3.36 7.95 -18.83
CA PHE A 26 -3.98 8.17 -20.15
C PHE A 26 -3.65 9.54 -20.77
N GLY A 27 -2.76 10.32 -20.15
CA GLY A 27 -2.31 11.59 -20.71
C GLY A 27 -3.33 12.73 -20.58
N PHE A 28 -4.31 12.62 -19.68
CA PHE A 28 -5.26 13.70 -19.36
C PHE A 28 -4.60 14.80 -18.51
N ASN A 29 -3.42 15.26 -18.91
CA ASN A 29 -2.58 16.23 -18.18
C ASN A 29 -2.83 17.68 -18.63
N GLY A 30 -4.04 18.01 -19.08
CA GLY A 30 -4.42 19.35 -19.54
C GLY A 30 -5.53 19.98 -18.70
N ASP A 31 -5.55 21.32 -18.71
CA ASP A 31 -6.40 22.26 -17.95
C ASP A 31 -7.93 22.06 -18.10
N HIS A 32 -8.36 21.10 -18.91
CA HIS A 32 -9.77 20.82 -19.21
C HIS A 32 -10.40 19.75 -18.31
N TRP A 33 -9.59 18.86 -17.71
CA TRP A 33 -10.05 17.84 -16.75
C TRP A 33 -9.70 18.17 -15.28
N THR A 34 -8.84 19.17 -15.06
CA THR A 34 -8.52 19.75 -13.73
C THR A 34 -9.73 20.40 -13.04
N ASN A 35 -10.85 20.58 -13.76
CA ASN A 35 -12.12 21.09 -13.22
C ASN A 35 -13.01 20.00 -12.63
N LEU A 36 -12.66 18.70 -12.77
CA LEU A 36 -13.30 17.65 -11.99
C LEU A 36 -12.74 17.71 -10.57
N THR A 37 -13.35 18.56 -9.75
CA THR A 37 -13.07 18.59 -8.30
C THR A 37 -13.53 17.27 -7.70
N LEU A 38 -12.63 16.29 -7.66
CA LEU A 38 -12.87 15.08 -6.90
C LEU A 38 -13.09 15.49 -5.44
N PRO A 39 -14.13 15.00 -4.75
CA PRO A 39 -14.35 15.31 -3.35
C PRO A 39 -13.18 14.85 -2.46
N LEU A 40 -12.35 13.93 -2.96
CA LEU A 40 -11.11 13.52 -2.34
C LEU A 40 -9.97 13.51 -3.38
N PRO A 41 -9.03 14.46 -3.33
CA PRO A 41 -7.82 14.42 -4.15
C PRO A 41 -6.99 13.17 -3.83
N GLY A 42 -6.28 12.61 -4.81
CA GLY A 42 -5.45 11.41 -4.64
C GLY A 42 -4.44 11.50 -3.49
N PRO A 43 -3.69 12.60 -3.28
CA PRO A 43 -2.81 12.73 -2.12
C PRO A 43 -3.56 12.66 -0.78
N ALA A 44 -4.77 13.25 -0.71
CA ALA A 44 -5.62 13.16 0.47
C ALA A 44 -6.16 11.73 0.65
N GLY A 45 -6.48 11.04 -0.46
CA GLY A 45 -6.84 9.62 -0.49
C GLY A 45 -5.74 8.73 0.09
N VAL A 46 -4.48 8.92 -0.32
CA VAL A 46 -3.33 8.17 0.24
C VAL A 46 -3.19 8.42 1.74
N ARG A 47 -3.30 9.67 2.21
CA ARG A 47 -3.23 10.00 3.64
C ARG A 47 -4.35 9.33 4.43
N LEU A 48 -5.58 9.43 3.94
CA LEU A 48 -6.74 8.82 4.58
C LEU A 48 -6.60 7.29 4.64
N PHE A 49 -6.17 6.68 3.54
CA PHE A 49 -5.90 5.24 3.48
C PHE A 49 -4.88 4.82 4.56
N PHE A 50 -3.76 5.53 4.70
CA PHE A 50 -2.75 5.20 5.70
C PHE A 50 -3.25 5.34 7.13
N VAL A 51 -3.97 6.43 7.46
CA VAL A 51 -4.55 6.62 8.79
C VAL A 51 -5.51 5.48 9.15
N LEU A 52 -6.38 5.09 8.21
CA LEU A 52 -7.32 3.99 8.41
C LEU A 52 -6.64 2.62 8.52
N SER A 53 -5.57 2.39 7.75
CA SER A 53 -4.79 1.16 7.82
C SER A 53 -4.03 1.05 9.15
N GLY A 54 -3.44 2.15 9.62
CA GLY A 54 -2.79 2.23 10.94
C GLY A 54 -3.73 1.95 12.09
N PHE A 55 -4.92 2.57 12.07
CA PHE A 55 -5.97 2.31 13.07
C PHE A 55 -6.39 0.84 13.09
N LEU A 56 -6.71 0.26 11.93
CA LEU A 56 -7.19 -1.12 11.86
C LEU A 56 -6.13 -2.11 12.34
N ILE A 57 -4.86 -1.90 11.99
CA ILE A 57 -3.79 -2.81 12.38
C ILE A 57 -3.51 -2.72 13.87
N THR A 58 -3.55 -1.52 14.43
CA THR A 58 -3.44 -1.34 15.87
C THR A 58 -4.54 -2.09 16.61
N ASP A 59 -5.80 -1.99 16.18
CA ASP A 59 -6.90 -2.78 16.74
C ASP A 59 -6.66 -4.31 16.62
N ILE A 60 -6.19 -4.78 15.45
CA ILE A 60 -5.88 -6.20 15.24
C ILE A 60 -4.76 -6.66 16.19
N LEU A 61 -3.69 -5.88 16.35
CA LEU A 61 -2.56 -6.23 17.21
C LEU A 61 -2.95 -6.22 18.69
N LEU A 62 -3.75 -5.25 19.13
CA LEU A 62 -4.26 -5.20 20.50
C LEU A 62 -5.15 -6.41 20.81
N ARG A 63 -6.02 -6.81 19.88
CA ARG A 63 -6.83 -8.02 20.03
C ARG A 63 -5.97 -9.28 20.06
N ALA A 64 -5.02 -9.39 19.13
CA ALA A 64 -4.05 -10.47 19.09
C ALA A 64 -3.27 -10.61 20.42
N ARG A 65 -2.90 -9.48 21.04
CA ARG A 65 -2.27 -9.45 22.36
C ARG A 65 -3.21 -9.97 23.45
N ASN A 66 -4.46 -9.54 23.47
CA ASN A 66 -5.45 -9.98 24.45
C ASN A 66 -5.80 -11.46 24.29
N GLU A 67 -5.87 -11.94 23.05
CA GLU A 67 -6.15 -13.33 22.71
C GLU A 67 -4.97 -14.25 23.07
N SER A 68 -3.73 -13.80 22.86
CA SER A 68 -2.52 -14.47 23.35
C SER A 68 -2.53 -14.66 24.87
N ALA A 69 -2.94 -13.63 25.62
CA ALA A 69 -3.09 -13.72 27.07
C ALA A 69 -4.19 -14.71 27.50
N ARG A 70 -5.30 -14.79 26.74
CA ARG A 70 -6.41 -15.69 27.01
C ARG A 70 -6.10 -17.16 26.69
N LEU A 71 -5.34 -17.40 25.62
CA LEU A 71 -5.02 -18.73 25.12
C LEU A 71 -3.68 -19.29 25.66
N GLU A 72 -3.04 -18.57 26.60
CA GLU A 72 -1.72 -18.91 27.19
C GLU A 72 -0.61 -19.19 26.15
N VAL A 73 -0.75 -18.64 24.94
CA VAL A 73 0.24 -18.77 23.87
C VAL A 73 1.15 -17.56 23.83
N THR A 74 2.41 -17.77 23.43
CA THR A 74 3.40 -16.70 23.31
C THR A 74 2.94 -15.62 22.31
N ARG A 75 3.08 -14.33 22.67
CA ARG A 75 2.77 -13.19 21.78
C ARG A 75 3.34 -13.34 20.37
N TRP A 76 4.55 -13.90 20.27
CA TRP A 76 5.24 -14.16 19.01
C TRP A 76 4.49 -15.11 18.06
N SER A 77 3.73 -16.09 18.57
CA SER A 77 2.96 -16.99 17.71
C SER A 77 1.82 -16.26 17.00
N VAL A 78 1.14 -15.36 17.70
CA VAL A 78 0.04 -14.56 17.15
C VAL A 78 0.55 -13.52 16.15
N VAL A 79 1.69 -12.89 16.44
CA VAL A 79 2.37 -11.97 15.51
C VAL A 79 2.82 -12.69 14.25
N LYS A 80 3.44 -13.87 14.36
CA LYS A 80 3.81 -14.70 13.20
C LYS A 80 2.59 -15.08 12.36
N ALA A 81 1.50 -15.49 13.00
CA ALA A 81 0.26 -15.83 12.30
C ALA A 81 -0.34 -14.62 11.57
N PHE A 82 -0.24 -13.42 12.16
CA PHE A 82 -0.64 -12.17 11.53
C PHE A 82 0.18 -11.88 10.26
N TYR A 83 1.51 -11.93 10.35
CA TYR A 83 2.40 -11.72 9.20
C TYR A 83 2.18 -12.77 8.11
N ALA A 84 2.10 -14.06 8.47
CA ALA A 84 1.93 -15.14 7.52
C ALA A 84 0.67 -14.96 6.66
N ARG A 85 -0.48 -14.66 7.28
CA ARG A 85 -1.74 -14.42 6.56
C ARG A 85 -1.64 -13.23 5.61
N ARG A 86 -0.90 -12.20 6.01
CA ARG A 86 -0.74 -10.98 5.23
C ARG A 86 0.19 -11.19 4.04
N MET A 87 1.36 -11.78 4.27
CA MET A 87 2.35 -12.07 3.23
C MET A 87 1.74 -13.00 2.17
N LEU A 88 1.04 -14.06 2.58
CA LEU A 88 0.36 -14.97 1.66
C LEU A 88 -0.74 -14.31 0.81
N ARG A 89 -1.29 -13.18 1.26
CA ARG A 89 -2.30 -12.41 0.52
C ARG A 89 -1.67 -11.39 -0.43
N ILE A 90 -0.64 -10.67 0.02
CA ILE A 90 -0.08 -9.52 -0.71
C ILE A 90 1.02 -9.97 -1.68
N PHE A 91 1.94 -10.84 -1.22
CA PHE A 91 3.14 -11.17 -1.98
C PHE A 91 2.84 -11.85 -3.31
N PRO A 92 1.93 -12.84 -3.42
CA PRO A 92 1.69 -13.50 -4.70
C PRO A 92 1.22 -12.52 -5.79
N LEU A 93 0.27 -11.64 -5.45
CA LEU A 93 -0.23 -10.65 -6.40
C LEU A 93 0.80 -9.57 -6.71
N TYR A 94 1.58 -9.16 -5.71
CA TYR A 94 2.64 -8.17 -5.88
C TYR A 94 3.72 -8.66 -6.84
N TYR A 95 4.30 -9.83 -6.57
CA TYR A 95 5.36 -10.38 -7.42
C TYR A 95 4.83 -10.78 -8.80
N LEU A 96 3.56 -11.19 -8.91
CA LEU A 96 2.92 -11.37 -10.21
C LEU A 96 2.86 -10.04 -10.99
N ALA A 97 2.45 -8.95 -10.36
CA ALA A 97 2.43 -7.63 -11.00
C ALA A 97 3.84 -7.18 -11.41
N LEU A 98 4.87 -7.41 -10.59
CA LEU A 98 6.26 -7.14 -10.95
C LEU A 98 6.72 -8.01 -12.12
N ALA A 99 6.35 -9.29 -12.16
CA ALA A 99 6.69 -10.19 -13.26
C ALA A 99 6.03 -9.74 -14.57
N VAL A 100 4.76 -9.34 -14.53
CA VAL A 100 4.06 -8.74 -15.67
C VAL A 100 4.77 -7.47 -16.12
N ALA A 101 5.17 -6.59 -15.18
CA ALA A 101 5.90 -5.37 -15.49
C ALA A 101 7.26 -5.64 -16.15
N ALA A 102 7.95 -6.70 -15.70
CA ALA A 102 9.23 -7.15 -16.26
C ALA A 102 9.10 -7.69 -17.69
N VAL A 103 8.08 -8.52 -17.94
CA VAL A 103 7.80 -9.14 -19.25
C VAL A 103 7.31 -8.10 -20.25
N ALA A 104 6.37 -7.24 -19.84
CA ALA A 104 5.86 -6.14 -20.66
C ALA A 104 6.89 -5.02 -20.89
N SER A 105 8.08 -5.12 -20.29
CA SER A 105 9.20 -4.19 -20.49
C SER A 105 8.81 -2.73 -20.21
N PHE A 106 8.12 -2.50 -19.10
CA PHE A 106 7.75 -1.14 -18.69
C PHE A 106 9.00 -0.24 -18.57
N PRO A 107 8.91 1.02 -19.03
CA PRO A 107 10.02 1.97 -18.92
C PRO A 107 10.53 2.09 -17.48
N GLY A 108 11.84 2.20 -17.30
CA GLY A 108 12.46 2.37 -15.98
C GLY A 108 12.43 1.13 -15.07
N PHE A 109 11.60 0.11 -15.38
CA PHE A 109 11.44 -1.06 -14.52
C PHE A 109 12.75 -1.85 -14.39
N ARG A 110 13.35 -2.24 -15.51
CA ARG A 110 14.58 -3.06 -15.54
C ARG A 110 15.78 -2.36 -14.92
N SER A 111 15.83 -1.03 -14.95
CA SER A 111 16.95 -0.27 -14.38
C SER A 111 16.89 -0.23 -12.85
N HIS A 112 15.69 -0.38 -12.26
CA HIS A 112 15.47 -0.22 -10.83
C HIS A 112 14.77 -1.41 -10.17
N TRP A 113 14.72 -2.57 -10.84
CA TRP A 113 13.96 -3.75 -10.42
C TRP A 113 14.24 -4.17 -8.97
N ILE A 114 15.49 -4.03 -8.52
CA ILE A 114 15.89 -4.39 -7.16
C ILE A 114 15.15 -3.57 -6.11
N TRP A 115 14.88 -2.30 -6.37
CA TRP A 115 14.15 -1.41 -5.46
C TRP A 115 12.67 -1.81 -5.35
N TYR A 116 12.07 -2.32 -6.44
CA TYR A 116 10.70 -2.83 -6.42
C TYR A 116 10.64 -4.16 -5.67
N VAL A 117 11.48 -5.14 -6.02
CA VAL A 117 11.48 -6.46 -5.39
C VAL A 117 11.73 -6.41 -3.88
N THR A 118 12.51 -5.44 -3.41
CA THR A 118 12.85 -5.26 -2.00
C THR A 118 11.91 -4.31 -1.23
N TYR A 119 10.83 -3.81 -1.84
CA TYR A 119 9.92 -2.84 -1.21
C TYR A 119 10.63 -1.54 -0.76
N PHE A 120 11.58 -1.05 -1.55
CA PHE A 120 12.32 0.20 -1.32
C PHE A 120 12.04 1.27 -2.38
N SER A 121 10.98 1.14 -3.18
CA SER A 121 10.65 2.09 -4.24
C SER A 121 10.37 3.50 -3.69
N ASN A 122 9.98 3.62 -2.42
CA ASN A 122 9.84 4.90 -1.76
C ASN A 122 11.14 5.69 -1.65
N ALA A 123 12.24 5.02 -1.27
CA ALA A 123 13.57 5.62 -1.22
C ALA A 123 14.11 5.91 -2.63
N LEU A 124 13.79 5.05 -3.60
CA LEU A 124 14.16 5.27 -5.00
C LEU A 124 13.59 6.58 -5.54
N PHE A 125 12.29 6.83 -5.36
CA PHE A 125 11.65 8.04 -5.92
C PHE A 125 12.13 9.33 -5.24
N VAL A 126 12.51 9.26 -3.96
CA VAL A 126 13.21 10.38 -3.30
C VAL A 126 14.59 10.59 -3.92
N ARG A 127 15.34 9.52 -4.17
CA ARG A 127 16.69 9.60 -4.76
C ARG A 127 16.68 10.13 -6.20
N LEU A 128 15.68 9.74 -6.99
CA LEU A 128 15.56 10.17 -8.39
C LEU A 128 14.95 11.56 -8.54
N ASP A 129 14.48 12.17 -7.45
CA ASP A 129 13.71 13.43 -7.45
C ASP A 129 12.58 13.41 -8.48
N GLY A 130 11.88 12.28 -8.56
CA GLY A 130 10.97 12.02 -9.66
C GLY A 130 10.11 10.78 -9.47
N TRP A 131 8.95 10.80 -10.12
CA TRP A 131 7.97 9.72 -10.11
C TRP A 131 7.91 9.07 -11.47
N ASP A 132 8.04 7.75 -11.48
CA ASP A 132 7.75 6.97 -12.68
C ASP A 132 6.24 6.74 -12.79
N ARG A 133 5.65 7.01 -13.96
CA ARG A 133 4.19 6.90 -14.15
C ARG A 133 3.69 5.46 -14.06
N ALA A 134 4.49 4.49 -14.47
CA ALA A 134 4.11 3.08 -14.47
C ALA A 134 4.26 2.46 -13.09
N THR A 135 5.28 2.85 -12.34
CA THR A 135 5.66 2.21 -11.07
C THR A 135 5.46 3.11 -9.84
N GLY A 136 4.98 4.34 -10.02
CA GLY A 136 4.77 5.30 -8.93
C GLY A 136 3.85 4.81 -7.82
N HIS A 137 2.85 4.01 -8.18
CA HIS A 137 1.94 3.37 -7.22
C HIS A 137 2.63 2.37 -6.27
N LEU A 138 3.83 1.87 -6.60
CA LEU A 138 4.60 0.99 -5.73
C LEU A 138 5.15 1.73 -4.50
N TRP A 139 5.21 3.06 -4.54
CA TRP A 139 5.63 3.89 -3.40
C TRP A 139 4.77 3.64 -2.17
N SER A 140 3.44 3.73 -2.33
CA SER A 140 2.53 3.58 -1.20
C SER A 140 2.61 2.17 -0.63
N LEU A 141 2.74 1.15 -1.49
CA LEU A 141 2.89 -0.24 -1.07
C LEU A 141 4.20 -0.49 -0.30
N SER A 142 5.31 0.11 -0.72
CA SER A 142 6.59 0.03 -0.02
C SER A 142 6.49 0.63 1.39
N VAL A 143 5.91 1.83 1.50
CA VAL A 143 5.67 2.49 2.80
C VAL A 143 4.74 1.65 3.67
N GLU A 144 3.68 1.10 3.07
CA GLU A 144 2.69 0.28 3.75
C GLU A 144 3.32 -0.98 4.37
N GLU A 145 4.14 -1.71 3.60
CA GLU A 145 4.83 -2.92 4.06
C GLU A 145 5.89 -2.61 5.14
N GLN A 146 6.67 -1.53 4.97
CA GLN A 146 7.62 -1.07 5.97
C GLN A 146 6.92 -0.74 7.31
N PHE A 147 5.77 -0.06 7.24
CA PHE A 147 4.95 0.21 8.42
C PHE A 147 4.47 -1.09 9.08
N TYR A 148 4.08 -2.10 8.30
CA TYR A 148 3.64 -3.40 8.86
C TYR A 148 4.75 -4.20 9.51
N LEU A 149 5.97 -4.13 8.99
CA LEU A 149 7.11 -4.80 9.58
C LEU A 149 7.54 -4.12 10.89
N LEU A 150 7.48 -2.79 10.97
CA LEU A 150 7.95 -2.05 12.13
C LEU A 150 6.91 -1.93 13.24
N TRP A 151 5.63 -1.71 12.92
CA TRP A 151 4.62 -1.36 13.90
C TRP A 151 4.41 -2.41 15.02
N PRO A 152 4.38 -3.73 14.75
CA PRO A 152 4.25 -4.74 15.80
C PRO A 152 5.45 -4.89 16.73
N LEU A 153 6.60 -4.29 16.38
CA LEU A 153 7.82 -4.30 17.18
C LEU A 153 7.89 -3.12 18.17
N LEU A 154 7.06 -2.10 17.96
CA LEU A 154 6.91 -0.93 18.84
C LEU A 154 5.88 -1.22 19.94
#